data_AF-A0A968PVY4-F1
#
_entry.id   AF-A0A968PVY4-F1
#
_cell.length_a   1.000
_cell.length_b   1.000
_cell.length_c   1.000
_cell.angle_alpha   90.00
_cell.angle_beta   90.00
_cell.angle_gamma   90.00
#
_symmetry.space_group_name_H-M   'P 1'
#
loop_
_entity.id
_entity.type
_entity.pdbx_description
1 polymer ?
#
loop_
_entity_poly.entity_id
_entity_poly.type
_entity_poly.pdbx_seq_one_letter_code
_entity_poly.pdbx_strand_id
1 'polypeptide(L)'
;MLAANCFAEVRNKTAIAPTSAQLLKALQHELEQKYPYRLSSEAALVLTTLIATLWQENTEILSWLKGCLQLDSYSYVPESAVQSIAQGWKDDPETLPWLKERAQHDEHGAVRSAAVQALVQGWKDDSDTLPLLKEHARYDADEFVRIAAVEALAQGWKDVPNTLPLLKERIQQDENWDVRIAAAEALAQGWKDNPDVLPWLKECIQQGENWNVRIAAVQALAQGWKDNPDTLPMLKECTQQDEDWNVRIVAMQALAKDWEDNLQLFEFLCDRVLNDPYEQGTGAFAMFENNPRQIALAAILRNYPDHPQTLKLLRDRATNDPDEQVRKFAKKRLANLER
;
A
#
# COMPACT_ATOMS: atom_id res chain seq x y z
N MET A 1 -21.56 18.61 6.34
CA MET A 1 -21.35 17.67 7.47
C MET A 1 -22.20 18.01 8.69
N LEU A 2 -21.91 19.06 9.48
CA LEU A 2 -22.66 19.35 10.72
C LEU A 2 -24.19 19.43 10.53
N ALA A 3 -24.65 20.17 9.52
CA ALA A 3 -26.09 20.30 9.23
C ALA A 3 -26.78 18.95 8.91
N ALA A 4 -26.07 18.03 8.28
CA ALA A 4 -26.58 16.69 7.96
C ALA A 4 -26.58 15.78 9.20
N ASN A 5 -25.59 15.88 10.08
CA ASN A 5 -25.61 15.21 11.38
C ASN A 5 -26.77 15.72 12.24
N CYS A 6 -27.03 17.04 12.25
CA CYS A 6 -28.21 17.60 12.90
C CYS A 6 -29.51 17.04 12.29
N PHE A 7 -29.59 16.88 10.97
CA PHE A 7 -30.76 16.31 10.30
C PHE A 7 -30.98 14.83 10.67
N ALA A 8 -29.91 14.06 10.86
CA ALA A 8 -29.99 12.66 11.30
C ALA A 8 -30.73 12.49 12.63
N GLU A 9 -30.57 13.45 13.55
CA GLU A 9 -31.19 13.47 14.88
C GLU A 9 -32.66 13.95 14.89
N VAL A 10 -33.19 14.42 13.75
CA VAL A 10 -34.55 14.93 13.69
C VAL A 10 -35.56 13.78 13.72
N ARG A 11 -36.32 13.69 14.82
CA ARG A 11 -37.36 12.66 15.03
C ARG A 11 -38.50 12.72 14.02
N ASN A 12 -38.90 13.92 13.58
CA ASN A 12 -39.99 14.12 12.62
C ASN A 12 -39.46 14.77 11.34
N LYS A 13 -38.87 13.95 10.46
CA LYS A 13 -38.26 14.41 9.20
C LYS A 13 -39.26 15.03 8.23
N THR A 14 -40.53 14.61 8.25
CA THR A 14 -41.57 15.14 7.36
C THR A 14 -41.94 16.59 7.67
N ALA A 15 -41.88 16.99 8.95
CA ALA A 15 -42.14 18.37 9.38
C ALA A 15 -41.14 19.40 8.82
N ILE A 16 -39.95 18.95 8.40
CA ILE A 16 -38.89 19.79 7.84
C ILE A 16 -38.54 19.40 6.41
N ALA A 17 -39.46 18.79 5.67
CA ALA A 17 -39.22 18.33 4.30
C ALA A 17 -38.63 19.40 3.36
N PRO A 18 -39.08 20.68 3.36
CA PRO A 18 -38.47 21.71 2.53
C PRO A 18 -36.99 21.97 2.89
N THR A 19 -36.67 21.99 4.19
CA THR A 19 -35.30 22.19 4.68
C THR A 19 -34.42 20.97 4.36
N SER A 20 -34.96 19.76 4.48
CA SER A 20 -34.30 18.51 4.10
C SER A 20 -33.94 18.51 2.60
N ALA A 21 -34.87 18.93 1.73
CA ALA A 21 -34.63 19.03 0.29
C ALA A 21 -33.57 20.09 -0.06
N GLN A 22 -33.55 21.23 0.64
CA GLN A 22 -32.51 22.25 0.47
C GLN A 22 -31.14 21.74 0.92
N LEU A 23 -31.09 21.04 2.06
CA LEU A 23 -29.86 20.45 2.57
C LEU A 23 -29.32 19.39 1.61
N LEU A 24 -30.17 18.49 1.10
CA LEU A 24 -29.79 17.51 0.09
C LEU A 24 -29.14 18.18 -1.13
N LYS A 25 -29.81 19.17 -1.73
CA LYS A 25 -29.28 19.91 -2.88
C LYS A 25 -27.94 20.58 -2.59
N ALA A 26 -27.78 21.15 -1.39
CA ALA A 26 -26.52 21.77 -0.99
C ALA A 26 -25.39 20.73 -0.90
N LEU A 27 -25.63 19.55 -0.33
CA LEU A 27 -24.64 18.49 -0.24
C LEU A 27 -24.30 17.89 -1.61
N GLN A 28 -25.29 17.69 -2.48
CA GLN A 28 -25.07 17.24 -3.86
C GLN A 28 -24.21 18.25 -4.64
N HIS A 29 -24.54 19.54 -4.51
CA HIS A 29 -23.79 20.61 -5.16
C HIS A 29 -22.32 20.66 -4.71
N GLU A 30 -22.04 20.39 -3.44
CA GLU A 30 -20.66 20.29 -2.91
C GLU A 30 -19.85 19.15 -3.55
N LEU A 31 -20.49 18.03 -3.86
CA LEU A 31 -19.85 16.87 -4.51
C LEU A 31 -19.68 17.06 -6.03
N GLU A 32 -20.57 17.81 -6.68
CA GLU A 32 -20.58 18.00 -8.13
C GLU A 32 -19.62 19.10 -8.64
N GLN A 33 -18.94 19.82 -7.74
CA GLN A 33 -18.08 20.93 -8.15
C GLN A 33 -16.83 20.44 -8.91
N LYS A 34 -16.73 20.82 -10.18
CA LYS A 34 -15.53 20.72 -11.02
C LYS A 34 -14.53 21.81 -10.61
N TYR A 35 -13.38 21.44 -10.03
CA TYR A 35 -12.20 22.26 -9.70
C TYR A 35 -12.11 22.94 -8.31
N PRO A 36 -10.91 22.92 -7.67
CA PRO A 36 -10.05 21.75 -7.49
C PRO A 36 -9.82 21.46 -5.98
N TYR A 37 -9.84 20.19 -5.60
CA TYR A 37 -9.40 19.67 -4.29
C TYR A 37 -10.15 20.14 -3.03
N ARG A 38 -11.49 20.18 -3.05
CA ARG A 38 -12.23 20.51 -1.81
C ARG A 38 -12.33 19.34 -0.83
N LEU A 39 -12.39 18.11 -1.34
CA LEU A 39 -12.65 16.92 -0.54
C LEU A 39 -11.46 15.97 -0.59
N SER A 40 -11.04 15.51 0.59
CA SER A 40 -10.22 14.30 0.67
C SER A 40 -11.06 13.07 0.31
N SER A 41 -10.39 11.96 0.02
CA SER A 41 -11.03 10.65 -0.16
C SER A 41 -12.03 10.34 0.96
N GLU A 42 -11.63 10.57 2.22
CA GLU A 42 -12.48 10.32 3.38
C GLU A 42 -13.69 11.25 3.39
N ALA A 43 -13.52 12.52 3.03
CA ALA A 43 -14.62 13.47 3.02
C ALA A 43 -15.64 13.15 1.92
N ALA A 44 -15.19 12.72 0.73
CA ALA A 44 -16.06 12.28 -0.36
C ALA A 44 -16.87 11.03 0.03
N LEU A 45 -16.21 10.03 0.63
CA LEU A 45 -16.87 8.82 1.11
C LEU A 45 -17.92 9.12 2.19
N VAL A 46 -17.57 9.95 3.18
CA VAL A 46 -18.50 10.28 4.24
C VAL A 46 -19.69 11.06 3.71
N LEU A 47 -19.50 12.02 2.81
CA LEU A 47 -20.61 12.80 2.24
C LEU A 47 -21.55 11.95 1.39
N THR A 48 -21.02 11.10 0.51
CA THR A 48 -21.83 10.19 -0.32
C THR A 48 -22.59 9.18 0.53
N THR A 49 -21.94 8.59 1.54
CA THR A 49 -22.57 7.66 2.49
C THR A 49 -23.68 8.33 3.30
N LEU A 50 -23.44 9.56 3.73
CA LEU A 50 -24.41 10.36 4.49
C LEU A 50 -25.64 10.68 3.65
N ILE A 51 -25.45 11.05 2.37
CA ILE A 51 -26.56 11.27 1.44
C ILE A 51 -27.33 9.96 1.22
N ALA A 52 -26.62 8.86 0.92
CA ALA A 52 -27.22 7.55 0.71
C ALA A 52 -28.07 7.10 1.91
N THR A 53 -27.58 7.32 3.14
CA THR A 53 -28.25 6.88 4.37
C THR A 53 -29.44 7.76 4.72
N LEU A 54 -29.29 9.09 4.65
CA LEU A 54 -30.32 10.02 5.13
C LEU A 54 -31.50 10.15 4.17
N TRP A 55 -31.28 9.90 2.88
CA TRP A 55 -32.30 9.98 1.83
C TRP A 55 -32.48 8.66 1.06
N GLN A 56 -32.18 7.52 1.68
CA GLN A 56 -32.29 6.18 1.06
C GLN A 56 -33.69 5.90 0.46
N GLU A 57 -34.76 6.37 1.11
CA GLU A 57 -36.16 6.22 0.66
C GLU A 57 -36.48 7.07 -0.59
N ASN A 58 -35.65 8.06 -0.91
CA ASN A 58 -35.79 8.83 -2.14
C ASN A 58 -35.19 8.03 -3.31
N THR A 59 -36.07 7.55 -4.19
CA THR A 59 -35.71 6.73 -5.36
C THR A 59 -34.77 7.41 -6.33
N GLU A 60 -34.66 8.75 -6.30
CA GLU A 60 -33.73 9.49 -7.16
C GLU A 60 -32.27 9.41 -6.69
N ILE A 61 -32.01 9.06 -5.42
CA ILE A 61 -30.65 9.06 -4.87
C ILE A 61 -29.78 7.99 -5.50
N LEU A 62 -30.32 6.78 -5.73
CA LEU A 62 -29.58 5.72 -6.41
C LEU A 62 -29.17 6.16 -7.82
N SER A 63 -30.11 6.75 -8.57
CA SER A 63 -29.84 7.29 -9.91
C SER A 63 -28.82 8.43 -9.89
N TRP A 64 -28.90 9.30 -8.89
CA TRP A 64 -27.94 10.39 -8.70
C TRP A 64 -26.53 9.87 -8.38
N LEU A 65 -26.39 8.91 -7.45
CA LEU A 65 -25.10 8.27 -7.14
C LEU A 65 -24.52 7.55 -8.35
N LYS A 66 -25.34 6.87 -9.16
CA LYS A 66 -24.89 6.31 -10.44
C LYS A 66 -24.42 7.39 -11.41
N GLY A 67 -25.06 8.55 -11.42
CA GLY A 67 -24.65 9.73 -12.17
C GLY A 67 -23.32 10.33 -11.69
N CYS A 68 -22.98 10.20 -10.40
CA CYS A 68 -21.71 10.68 -9.85
C CYS A 68 -20.48 9.99 -10.46
N LEU A 69 -20.62 8.83 -11.10
CA LEU A 69 -19.51 8.18 -11.82
C LEU A 69 -19.03 8.98 -13.05
N GLN A 70 -19.83 9.92 -13.54
CA GLN A 70 -19.45 10.82 -14.64
C GLN A 70 -18.66 12.05 -14.16
N LEU A 71 -18.46 12.19 -12.85
CA LEU A 71 -17.65 13.25 -12.28
C LEU A 71 -16.17 12.96 -12.50
N ASP A 72 -15.36 14.00 -12.36
CA ASP A 72 -13.92 13.91 -12.53
C ASP A 72 -13.31 12.89 -11.56
N SER A 73 -12.44 12.02 -12.07
CA SER A 73 -11.84 10.93 -11.30
C SER A 73 -10.91 11.39 -10.18
N TYR A 74 -10.40 12.63 -10.22
CA TYR A 74 -9.59 13.20 -9.14
C TYR A 74 -10.42 13.72 -7.96
N SER A 75 -11.76 13.67 -8.03
CA SER A 75 -12.65 14.15 -6.97
C SER A 75 -12.89 13.16 -5.83
N TYR A 76 -12.48 11.90 -6.00
CA TYR A 76 -12.80 10.75 -5.16
C TYR A 76 -14.30 10.39 -5.05
N VAL A 77 -15.18 11.13 -5.75
CA VAL A 77 -16.62 10.93 -5.70
C VAL A 77 -17.08 9.68 -6.45
N PRO A 78 -16.56 9.35 -7.66
CA PRO A 78 -16.99 8.17 -8.39
C PRO A 78 -16.87 6.86 -7.59
N GLU A 79 -15.71 6.59 -7.01
CA GLU A 79 -15.46 5.39 -6.20
C GLU A 79 -16.24 5.41 -4.87
N SER A 80 -16.39 6.59 -4.26
CA SER A 80 -17.19 6.77 -3.04
C SER A 80 -18.67 6.48 -3.29
N ALA A 81 -19.18 6.86 -4.47
CA ALA A 81 -20.54 6.57 -4.88
C ALA A 81 -20.75 5.06 -5.08
N VAL A 82 -19.80 4.34 -5.67
CA VAL A 82 -19.84 2.87 -5.78
C VAL A 82 -19.94 2.22 -4.41
N GLN A 83 -19.07 2.62 -3.46
CA GLN A 83 -19.08 2.09 -2.10
C GLN A 83 -20.41 2.39 -1.38
N SER A 84 -20.92 3.61 -1.53
CA SER A 84 -22.20 4.03 -0.95
C SER A 84 -23.38 3.27 -1.55
N ILE A 85 -23.36 3.01 -2.86
CA ILE A 85 -24.39 2.20 -3.53
C ILE A 85 -24.37 0.77 -3.00
N ALA A 86 -23.18 0.15 -2.94
CA ALA A 86 -23.01 -1.22 -2.47
C ALA A 86 -23.53 -1.43 -1.03
N GLN A 87 -23.32 -0.44 -0.16
CA GLN A 87 -23.79 -0.49 1.23
C GLN A 87 -25.29 -0.15 1.34
N GLY A 88 -25.74 0.92 0.68
CA GLY A 88 -27.10 1.44 0.79
C GLY A 88 -28.15 0.63 0.02
N TRP A 89 -27.76 -0.09 -1.03
CA TRP A 89 -28.69 -0.87 -1.85
C TRP A 89 -28.26 -2.33 -1.97
N LYS A 90 -27.65 -2.88 -0.91
CA LYS A 90 -27.17 -4.27 -0.87
C LYS A 90 -28.25 -5.29 -1.24
N ASP A 91 -29.48 -5.07 -0.77
CA ASP A 91 -30.62 -5.98 -0.99
C ASP A 91 -31.38 -5.69 -2.30
N ASP A 92 -31.00 -4.65 -3.04
CA ASP A 92 -31.56 -4.38 -4.36
C ASP A 92 -30.99 -5.41 -5.37
N PRO A 93 -31.85 -6.17 -6.08
CA PRO A 93 -31.39 -7.20 -7.01
C PRO A 93 -30.55 -6.67 -8.17
N GLU A 94 -30.65 -5.39 -8.51
CA GLU A 94 -29.88 -4.75 -9.59
C GLU A 94 -28.48 -4.28 -9.14
N THR A 95 -28.20 -4.24 -7.83
CA THR A 95 -26.91 -3.78 -7.31
C THR A 95 -25.78 -4.72 -7.67
N LEU A 96 -25.97 -6.03 -7.51
CA LEU A 96 -24.93 -7.01 -7.82
C LEU A 96 -24.57 -7.05 -9.33
N PRO A 97 -25.54 -7.15 -10.26
CA PRO A 97 -25.24 -7.04 -11.69
C PRO A 97 -24.54 -5.73 -12.05
N TRP A 98 -24.98 -4.61 -11.48
CA TRP A 98 -24.35 -3.31 -11.71
C TRP A 98 -22.90 -3.26 -11.19
N LEU A 99 -22.63 -3.77 -9.99
CA LEU A 99 -21.26 -3.83 -9.45
C LEU A 99 -20.34 -4.71 -10.30
N LYS A 100 -20.82 -5.87 -10.79
CA LYS A 100 -20.04 -6.73 -11.69
C LYS A 100 -19.67 -6.01 -12.98
N GLU A 101 -20.62 -5.29 -13.56
CA GLU A 101 -20.39 -4.55 -14.80
C GLU A 101 -19.44 -3.36 -14.58
N ARG A 102 -19.55 -2.63 -13.46
CA ARG A 102 -18.58 -1.58 -13.08
C ARG A 102 -17.18 -2.15 -12.84
N ALA A 103 -17.08 -3.28 -12.14
CA ALA A 103 -15.80 -3.92 -11.89
C ALA A 103 -15.12 -4.33 -13.21
N GLN A 104 -15.86 -4.91 -14.16
CA GLN A 104 -15.30 -5.42 -15.41
C GLN A 104 -14.99 -4.36 -16.47
N HIS A 105 -15.82 -3.32 -16.57
CA HIS A 105 -15.86 -2.47 -17.77
C HIS A 105 -15.76 -0.97 -17.52
N ASP A 106 -15.73 -0.51 -16.26
CA ASP A 106 -15.57 0.93 -16.02
C ASP A 106 -14.20 1.41 -16.49
N GLU A 107 -14.16 2.57 -17.14
CA GLU A 107 -12.92 3.13 -17.69
C GLU A 107 -11.95 3.58 -16.58
N HIS A 108 -12.48 3.95 -15.42
CA HIS A 108 -11.71 4.45 -14.29
C HIS A 108 -11.28 3.33 -13.35
N GLY A 109 -9.97 3.15 -13.15
CA GLY A 109 -9.41 2.15 -12.24
C GLY A 109 -9.91 2.30 -10.79
N ALA A 110 -10.10 3.54 -10.31
CA ALA A 110 -10.67 3.79 -8.97
C ALA A 110 -12.09 3.23 -8.81
N VAL A 111 -12.93 3.35 -9.85
CA VAL A 111 -14.30 2.80 -9.87
C VAL A 111 -14.25 1.27 -9.92
N ARG A 112 -13.40 0.69 -10.78
CA ARG A 112 -13.20 -0.76 -10.83
C ARG A 112 -12.73 -1.32 -9.48
N SER A 113 -11.74 -0.67 -8.86
CA SER A 113 -11.21 -1.06 -7.55
C SER A 113 -12.27 -1.01 -6.45
N ALA A 114 -13.06 0.07 -6.37
CA ALA A 114 -14.17 0.16 -5.42
C ALA A 114 -15.26 -0.89 -5.67
N ALA A 115 -15.58 -1.18 -6.93
CA ALA A 115 -16.54 -2.23 -7.28
C ALA A 115 -16.02 -3.62 -6.88
N VAL A 116 -14.74 -3.91 -7.12
CA VAL A 116 -14.05 -5.12 -6.65
C VAL A 116 -14.12 -5.25 -5.13
N GLN A 117 -13.77 -4.20 -4.40
CA GLN A 117 -13.83 -4.19 -2.93
C GLN A 117 -15.28 -4.40 -2.42
N ALA A 118 -16.26 -3.77 -3.06
CA ALA A 118 -17.68 -3.94 -2.74
C ALA A 118 -18.14 -5.38 -2.96
N LEU A 119 -17.74 -6.02 -4.06
CA LEU A 119 -18.03 -7.43 -4.34
C LEU A 119 -17.42 -8.34 -3.27
N VAL A 120 -16.18 -8.09 -2.86
CA VAL A 120 -15.50 -8.89 -1.83
C VAL A 120 -16.19 -8.77 -0.47
N GLN A 121 -16.58 -7.56 -0.06
CA GLN A 121 -17.22 -7.31 1.23
C GLN A 121 -18.68 -7.77 1.25
N GLY A 122 -19.38 -7.62 0.13
CA GLY A 122 -20.82 -7.78 0.07
C GLY A 122 -21.31 -9.10 -0.54
N TRP A 123 -20.56 -9.66 -1.48
CA TRP A 123 -20.96 -10.79 -2.33
C TRP A 123 -19.83 -11.80 -2.51
N LYS A 124 -19.10 -12.05 -1.43
CA LYS A 124 -18.00 -13.01 -1.38
C LYS A 124 -18.40 -14.41 -1.89
N ASP A 125 -19.61 -14.85 -1.54
CA ASP A 125 -20.11 -16.19 -1.85
C ASP A 125 -20.75 -16.29 -3.25
N ASP A 126 -20.83 -15.18 -3.99
CA ASP A 126 -21.25 -15.20 -5.39
C ASP A 126 -20.21 -15.92 -6.26
N SER A 127 -20.69 -16.75 -7.18
CA SER A 127 -19.84 -17.61 -8.01
C SER A 127 -18.89 -16.86 -8.92
N ASP A 128 -19.20 -15.62 -9.28
CA ASP A 128 -18.43 -14.82 -10.24
C ASP A 128 -17.40 -13.93 -9.55
N THR A 129 -17.51 -13.70 -8.24
CA THR A 129 -16.57 -12.86 -7.47
C THR A 129 -15.14 -13.40 -7.56
N LEU A 130 -14.92 -14.69 -7.33
CA LEU A 130 -13.59 -15.28 -7.39
C LEU A 130 -12.97 -15.26 -8.81
N PRO A 131 -13.67 -15.69 -9.88
CA PRO A 131 -13.19 -15.54 -11.26
C PRO A 131 -12.81 -14.09 -11.60
N LEU A 132 -13.67 -13.13 -11.25
CA LEU A 132 -13.44 -11.71 -11.50
C LEU A 132 -12.16 -11.21 -10.80
N LEU A 133 -11.96 -11.56 -9.53
CA LEU A 133 -10.72 -11.22 -8.81
C LEU A 133 -9.47 -11.81 -9.46
N LYS A 134 -9.54 -13.08 -9.91
CA LYS A 134 -8.42 -13.73 -10.60
C LYS A 134 -8.09 -13.07 -11.94
N GLU A 135 -9.10 -12.57 -12.65
CA GLU A 135 -8.93 -11.83 -13.89
C GLU A 135 -8.29 -10.47 -13.63
N HIS A 136 -8.84 -9.69 -12.70
CA HIS A 136 -8.29 -8.37 -12.37
C HIS A 136 -6.87 -8.45 -11.85
N ALA A 137 -6.57 -9.37 -10.91
CA ALA A 137 -5.22 -9.54 -10.42
C ALA A 137 -4.23 -9.82 -11.56
N ARG A 138 -4.66 -10.53 -12.61
CA ARG A 138 -3.77 -10.91 -13.72
C ARG A 138 -3.60 -9.86 -14.80
N TYR A 139 -4.69 -9.20 -15.18
CA TYR A 139 -4.79 -8.53 -16.47
C TYR A 139 -5.36 -7.12 -16.40
N ASP A 140 -5.79 -6.63 -15.24
CA ASP A 140 -6.24 -5.24 -15.15
C ASP A 140 -5.10 -4.29 -15.54
N ALA A 141 -5.39 -3.29 -16.35
CA ALA A 141 -4.41 -2.31 -16.79
C ALA A 141 -3.93 -1.40 -15.64
N ASP A 142 -4.76 -1.21 -14.61
CA ASP A 142 -4.49 -0.35 -13.47
C ASP A 142 -3.89 -1.15 -12.31
N GLU A 143 -2.70 -0.75 -11.86
CA GLU A 143 -1.96 -1.41 -10.79
C GLU A 143 -2.72 -1.42 -9.45
N PHE A 144 -3.51 -0.38 -9.16
CA PHE A 144 -4.26 -0.31 -7.90
C PHE A 144 -5.41 -1.31 -7.89
N VAL A 145 -6.01 -1.59 -9.05
CA VAL A 145 -7.00 -2.67 -9.19
C VAL A 145 -6.33 -4.03 -9.01
N ARG A 146 -5.14 -4.24 -9.59
CA ARG A 146 -4.38 -5.48 -9.41
C ARG A 146 -4.00 -5.71 -7.94
N ILE A 147 -3.54 -4.68 -7.24
CA ILE A 147 -3.22 -4.71 -5.80
C ILE A 147 -4.47 -5.10 -5.00
N ALA A 148 -5.59 -4.40 -5.20
CA ALA A 148 -6.84 -4.68 -4.48
C ALA A 148 -7.32 -6.12 -4.71
N ALA A 149 -7.19 -6.63 -5.94
CA ALA A 149 -7.55 -8.01 -6.26
C ALA A 149 -6.60 -9.03 -5.60
N VAL A 150 -5.28 -8.77 -5.59
CA VAL A 150 -4.27 -9.60 -4.90
C VAL A 150 -4.55 -9.69 -3.40
N GLU A 151 -4.79 -8.55 -2.76
CA GLU A 151 -5.10 -8.49 -1.32
C GLU A 151 -6.41 -9.21 -0.99
N ALA A 152 -7.45 -8.99 -1.80
CA ALA A 152 -8.73 -9.66 -1.64
C ALA A 152 -8.61 -11.19 -1.77
N LEU A 153 -7.85 -11.67 -2.77
CA LEU A 153 -7.57 -13.09 -2.95
C LEU A 153 -6.83 -13.68 -1.73
N ALA A 154 -5.84 -12.95 -1.21
CA ALA A 154 -5.06 -13.39 -0.05
C ALA A 154 -5.89 -13.46 1.24
N GLN A 155 -6.71 -12.45 1.51
CA GLN A 155 -7.54 -12.40 2.72
C GLN A 155 -8.73 -13.35 2.62
N GLY A 156 -9.28 -13.51 1.41
CA GLY A 156 -10.57 -14.15 1.21
C GLY A 156 -10.54 -15.56 0.66
N TRP A 157 -9.50 -15.94 -0.08
CA TRP A 157 -9.46 -17.19 -0.85
C TRP A 157 -8.10 -17.89 -0.72
N LYS A 158 -7.43 -17.75 0.43
CA LYS A 158 -6.11 -18.36 0.68
C LYS A 158 -6.09 -19.88 0.51
N ASP A 159 -7.16 -20.55 0.91
CA ASP A 159 -7.28 -22.01 0.88
C ASP A 159 -7.80 -22.52 -0.48
N VAL A 160 -8.12 -21.62 -1.40
CA VAL A 160 -8.59 -22.00 -2.74
C VAL A 160 -7.41 -22.40 -3.63
N PRO A 161 -7.54 -23.51 -4.38
CA PRO A 161 -6.54 -23.90 -5.36
C PRO A 161 -6.22 -22.76 -6.34
N ASN A 162 -4.93 -22.66 -6.67
CA ASN A 162 -4.37 -21.66 -7.57
C ASN A 162 -4.34 -20.21 -7.04
N THR A 163 -4.74 -19.94 -5.79
CA THR A 163 -4.50 -18.61 -5.19
C THR A 163 -3.01 -18.39 -4.94
N LEU A 164 -2.34 -19.32 -4.27
CA LEU A 164 -0.89 -19.26 -4.04
C LEU A 164 -0.07 -19.18 -5.36
N PRO A 165 -0.30 -20.06 -6.35
CA PRO A 165 0.33 -19.93 -7.67
C PRO A 165 0.11 -18.56 -8.33
N LEU A 166 -1.09 -17.99 -8.24
CA LEU A 166 -1.36 -16.66 -8.78
C LEU A 166 -0.52 -15.58 -8.07
N LEU A 167 -0.44 -15.60 -6.74
CA LEU A 167 0.39 -14.63 -6.02
C LEU A 167 1.88 -14.76 -6.38
N LYS A 168 2.40 -15.99 -6.49
CA LYS A 168 3.77 -16.24 -6.97
C LYS A 168 3.97 -15.71 -8.40
N GLU A 169 3.00 -15.92 -9.28
CA GLU A 169 2.99 -15.39 -10.66
C GLU A 169 3.07 -13.86 -10.65
N ARG A 170 2.30 -13.17 -9.79
CA ARG A 170 2.35 -11.70 -9.67
C ARG A 170 3.71 -11.20 -9.21
N ILE A 171 4.29 -11.83 -8.18
CA ILE A 171 5.63 -11.47 -7.71
C ILE A 171 6.67 -11.62 -8.83
N GLN A 172 6.56 -12.64 -9.67
CA GLN A 172 7.55 -12.92 -10.72
C GLN A 172 7.34 -12.11 -12.01
N GLN A 173 6.10 -11.81 -12.39
CA GLN A 173 5.78 -11.35 -13.74
C GLN A 173 5.13 -9.97 -13.82
N ASP A 174 4.57 -9.42 -12.73
CA ASP A 174 3.82 -8.16 -12.81
C ASP A 174 4.71 -6.98 -13.19
N GLU A 175 4.32 -6.16 -14.14
CA GLU A 175 5.16 -5.03 -14.57
C GLU A 175 5.34 -3.95 -13.48
N ASN A 176 4.38 -3.85 -12.56
CA ASN A 176 4.38 -2.83 -11.53
C ASN A 176 4.99 -3.38 -10.23
N TRP A 177 5.94 -2.62 -9.67
CA TRP A 177 6.66 -2.99 -8.46
C TRP A 177 5.76 -3.06 -7.22
N ASP A 178 4.78 -2.16 -7.07
CA ASP A 178 3.84 -2.15 -5.95
C ASP A 178 2.96 -3.41 -5.94
N VAL A 179 2.57 -3.93 -7.11
CA VAL A 179 1.82 -5.20 -7.22
C VAL A 179 2.67 -6.39 -6.74
N ARG A 180 3.97 -6.41 -7.09
CA ARG A 180 4.90 -7.46 -6.63
C ARG A 180 5.04 -7.42 -5.12
N ILE A 181 5.16 -6.22 -4.53
CA ILE A 181 5.24 -6.03 -3.08
C ILE A 181 3.96 -6.52 -2.42
N ALA A 182 2.79 -6.05 -2.86
CA ALA A 182 1.50 -6.47 -2.30
C ALA A 182 1.33 -8.00 -2.34
N ALA A 183 1.72 -8.66 -3.43
CA ALA A 183 1.67 -10.11 -3.53
C ALA A 183 2.65 -10.80 -2.57
N ALA A 184 3.86 -10.25 -2.38
CA ALA A 184 4.85 -10.80 -1.46
C ALA A 184 4.45 -10.61 0.01
N GLU A 185 3.88 -9.46 0.37
CA GLU A 185 3.29 -9.21 1.70
C GLU A 185 2.11 -10.15 1.97
N ALA A 186 1.25 -10.38 0.97
CA ALA A 186 0.18 -11.36 1.04
C ALA A 186 0.70 -12.79 1.33
N LEU A 187 1.80 -13.20 0.70
CA LEU A 187 2.44 -14.48 1.02
C LEU A 187 2.98 -14.52 2.45
N ALA A 188 3.65 -13.44 2.88
CA ALA A 188 4.20 -13.32 4.21
C ALA A 188 3.11 -13.35 5.29
N GLN A 189 1.91 -12.84 5.03
CA GLN A 189 0.81 -12.84 6.00
C GLN A 189 -0.02 -14.12 5.95
N GLY A 190 -0.28 -14.66 4.76
CA GLY A 190 -1.26 -15.74 4.56
C GLY A 190 -0.70 -17.15 4.47
N TRP A 191 0.60 -17.32 4.17
CA TRP A 191 1.20 -18.63 3.86
C TRP A 191 2.48 -18.95 4.65
N LYS A 192 2.65 -18.41 5.86
CA LYS A 192 3.81 -18.70 6.73
C LYS A 192 4.03 -20.19 6.98
N ASP A 193 2.94 -20.93 7.16
CA ASP A 193 2.94 -22.37 7.46
C ASP A 193 3.00 -23.25 6.21
N ASN A 194 2.95 -22.67 5.01
CA ASN A 194 3.06 -23.43 3.78
C ASN A 194 4.55 -23.77 3.53
N PRO A 195 4.91 -25.07 3.44
CA PRO A 195 6.31 -25.49 3.34
C PRO A 195 6.97 -25.07 2.03
N ASP A 196 6.21 -24.73 0.99
CA ASP A 196 6.72 -24.38 -0.33
C ASP A 196 6.95 -22.87 -0.52
N VAL A 197 6.57 -22.03 0.45
CA VAL A 197 6.69 -20.56 0.31
C VAL A 197 8.06 -20.07 0.75
N LEU A 198 8.53 -20.48 1.93
CA LEU A 198 9.86 -20.07 2.41
C LEU A 198 11.00 -20.50 1.47
N PRO A 199 11.09 -21.77 1.02
CA PRO A 199 12.15 -22.17 0.08
C PRO A 199 12.09 -21.39 -1.24
N TRP A 200 10.88 -21.13 -1.74
CA TRP A 200 10.68 -20.37 -2.97
C TRP A 200 11.10 -18.89 -2.84
N LEU A 201 10.80 -18.25 -1.70
CA LEU A 201 11.27 -16.88 -1.44
C LEU A 201 12.81 -16.83 -1.36
N LYS A 202 13.44 -17.82 -0.73
CA LYS A 202 14.91 -17.94 -0.69
C LYS A 202 15.49 -18.09 -2.11
N GLU A 203 14.88 -18.91 -2.95
CA GLU A 203 15.27 -19.06 -4.35
C GLU A 203 15.12 -17.74 -5.13
N CYS A 204 14.02 -17.00 -4.94
CA CYS A 204 13.83 -15.68 -5.54
C CYS A 204 14.94 -14.70 -5.17
N ILE A 205 15.41 -14.72 -3.92
CA ILE A 205 16.52 -13.86 -3.47
C ILE A 205 17.85 -14.28 -4.11
N GLN A 206 18.14 -15.58 -4.16
CA GLN A 206 19.46 -16.10 -4.55
C GLN A 206 19.65 -16.20 -6.07
N GLN A 207 18.58 -16.48 -6.81
CA GLN A 207 18.62 -16.82 -8.24
C GLN A 207 17.77 -15.88 -9.10
N GLY A 208 17.04 -14.94 -8.49
CA GLY A 208 16.18 -14.01 -9.23
C GLY A 208 17.01 -13.00 -10.02
N GLU A 209 16.86 -13.01 -11.35
CA GLU A 209 17.52 -12.02 -12.23
C GLU A 209 16.94 -10.60 -12.06
N ASN A 210 15.65 -10.49 -11.76
CA ASN A 210 14.98 -9.21 -11.60
C ASN A 210 15.11 -8.71 -10.15
N TRP A 211 15.82 -7.60 -9.96
CA TRP A 211 16.03 -6.97 -8.66
C TRP A 211 14.72 -6.64 -7.91
N ASN A 212 13.63 -6.32 -8.62
CA ASN A 212 12.31 -6.10 -7.99
C ASN A 212 11.73 -7.37 -7.38
N VAL A 213 11.96 -8.53 -8.00
CA VAL A 213 11.56 -9.83 -7.43
C VAL A 213 12.35 -10.10 -6.16
N ARG A 214 13.67 -9.82 -6.19
CA ARG A 214 14.53 -9.97 -5.01
C ARG A 214 14.09 -9.06 -3.87
N ILE A 215 13.77 -7.79 -4.15
CA ILE A 215 13.20 -6.84 -3.16
C ILE A 215 11.92 -7.40 -2.53
N ALA A 216 10.96 -7.82 -3.35
CA ALA A 216 9.69 -8.35 -2.86
C ALA A 216 9.92 -9.56 -1.96
N ALA A 217 10.83 -10.46 -2.36
CA ALA A 217 11.18 -11.63 -1.56
C ALA A 217 11.91 -11.28 -0.26
N VAL A 218 12.83 -10.30 -0.28
CA VAL A 218 13.52 -9.77 0.91
C VAL A 218 12.50 -9.21 1.92
N GLN A 219 11.54 -8.40 1.46
CA GLN A 219 10.50 -7.83 2.33
C GLN A 219 9.60 -8.91 2.92
N ALA A 220 9.15 -9.86 2.10
CA ALA A 220 8.35 -10.98 2.58
C ALA A 220 9.11 -11.83 3.60
N LEU A 221 10.40 -12.08 3.39
CA LEU A 221 11.23 -12.85 4.32
C LEU A 221 11.37 -12.13 5.67
N ALA A 222 11.65 -10.82 5.65
CA ALA A 222 11.79 -9.99 6.84
C ALA A 222 10.48 -9.92 7.66
N GLN A 223 9.34 -9.76 7.00
CA GLN A 223 8.03 -9.68 7.65
C GLN A 223 7.49 -11.05 8.09
N GLY A 224 7.69 -12.06 7.26
CA GLY A 224 7.04 -13.36 7.40
C GLY A 224 7.81 -14.33 8.28
N TRP A 225 9.13 -14.35 8.14
CA TRP A 225 10.03 -15.38 8.69
C TRP A 225 11.19 -14.79 9.48
N LYS A 226 10.96 -13.68 10.19
CA LYS A 226 11.96 -13.04 11.07
C LYS A 226 12.65 -14.01 12.04
N ASP A 227 11.88 -14.93 12.63
CA ASP A 227 12.39 -15.90 13.61
C ASP A 227 13.06 -17.12 12.96
N ASN A 228 13.02 -17.24 11.63
CA ASN A 228 13.75 -18.30 10.94
C ASN A 228 15.26 -18.02 11.01
N PRO A 229 16.09 -19.01 11.42
CA PRO A 229 17.51 -18.80 11.64
C PRO A 229 18.28 -18.38 10.38
N ASP A 230 17.76 -18.68 9.19
CA ASP A 230 18.41 -18.33 7.92
C ASP A 230 18.08 -16.92 7.45
N THR A 231 17.03 -16.28 7.99
CA THR A 231 16.58 -14.96 7.53
C THR A 231 17.63 -13.89 7.79
N LEU A 232 18.18 -13.81 9.01
CA LEU A 232 19.19 -12.82 9.34
C LEU A 232 20.48 -12.97 8.51
N PRO A 233 21.09 -14.17 8.38
CA PRO A 233 22.21 -14.39 7.47
C PRO A 233 21.91 -13.98 6.02
N MET A 234 20.73 -14.32 5.50
CA MET A 234 20.36 -14.00 4.12
C MET A 234 20.20 -12.49 3.90
N LEU A 235 19.55 -11.76 4.81
CA LEU A 235 19.46 -10.31 4.72
C LEU A 235 20.84 -9.63 4.82
N LYS A 236 21.76 -10.17 5.64
CA LYS A 236 23.14 -9.69 5.70
C LYS A 236 23.87 -9.91 4.38
N GLU A 237 23.71 -11.10 3.78
CA GLU A 237 24.29 -11.44 2.48
C GLU A 237 23.77 -10.51 1.38
N CYS A 238 22.44 -10.29 1.28
CA CYS A 238 21.85 -9.34 0.33
C CYS A 238 22.46 -7.95 0.50
N THR A 239 22.55 -7.47 1.74
CA THR A 239 23.13 -6.15 2.05
C THR A 239 24.62 -6.06 1.65
N GLN A 240 25.35 -7.18 1.63
CA GLN A 240 26.79 -7.21 1.33
C GLN A 240 27.10 -7.42 -0.15
N GLN A 241 26.35 -8.30 -0.81
CA GLN A 241 26.75 -8.93 -2.06
C GLN A 241 25.75 -8.73 -3.20
N ASP A 242 24.53 -8.23 -2.94
CA ASP A 242 23.58 -8.04 -4.04
C ASP A 242 24.11 -6.98 -5.03
N GLU A 243 24.09 -7.34 -6.31
CA GLU A 243 24.55 -6.48 -7.40
C GLU A 243 23.74 -5.18 -7.46
N ASP A 244 22.44 -5.24 -7.15
CA ASP A 244 21.54 -4.11 -7.23
C ASP A 244 21.48 -3.40 -5.88
N TRP A 245 21.83 -2.12 -5.92
CA TRP A 245 21.89 -1.28 -4.73
C TRP A 245 20.51 -1.09 -4.08
N ASN A 246 19.39 -1.18 -4.80
CA ASN A 246 18.05 -1.13 -4.21
C ASN A 246 17.78 -2.36 -3.35
N VAL A 247 18.24 -3.54 -3.77
CA VAL A 247 18.10 -4.75 -2.93
C VAL A 247 18.92 -4.59 -1.66
N ARG A 248 20.16 -4.06 -1.76
CA ARG A 248 21.00 -3.77 -0.58
C ARG A 248 20.33 -2.76 0.36
N ILE A 249 19.69 -1.71 -0.17
CA ILE A 249 18.92 -0.73 0.59
C ILE A 249 17.79 -1.40 1.37
N VAL A 250 16.96 -2.18 0.67
CA VAL A 250 15.77 -2.78 1.29
C VAL A 250 16.18 -3.80 2.35
N ALA A 251 17.20 -4.62 2.09
CA ALA A 251 17.75 -5.54 3.09
C ALA A 251 18.32 -4.80 4.30
N MET A 252 19.05 -3.70 4.08
CA MET A 252 19.56 -2.84 5.16
C MET A 252 18.42 -2.22 5.99
N GLN A 253 17.37 -1.73 5.34
CA GLN A 253 16.20 -1.17 6.01
C GLN A 253 15.47 -2.22 6.86
N ALA A 254 15.30 -3.43 6.33
CA ALA A 254 14.73 -4.55 7.07
C ALA A 254 15.58 -4.90 8.30
N LEU A 255 16.90 -5.02 8.15
CA LEU A 255 17.82 -5.25 9.27
C LEU A 255 17.73 -4.15 10.33
N ALA A 256 17.73 -2.88 9.90
CA ALA A 256 17.67 -1.73 10.79
C ALA A 256 16.35 -1.67 11.59
N LYS A 257 15.23 -2.01 10.95
CA LYS A 257 13.87 -1.97 11.53
C LYS A 257 13.61 -3.19 12.42
N ASP A 258 13.87 -4.38 11.93
CA ASP A 258 13.39 -5.61 12.56
C ASP A 258 14.44 -6.25 13.48
N TRP A 259 15.74 -5.96 13.33
CA TRP A 259 16.80 -6.47 14.21
C TRP A 259 17.44 -5.37 15.07
N GLU A 260 16.66 -4.38 15.50
CA GLU A 260 17.17 -3.27 16.31
C GLU A 260 17.77 -3.69 17.65
N ASP A 261 17.22 -4.72 18.29
CA ASP A 261 17.71 -5.27 19.56
C ASP A 261 18.93 -6.21 19.41
N ASN A 262 19.33 -6.54 18.18
CA ASN A 262 20.44 -7.46 17.96
C ASN A 262 21.77 -6.77 18.14
N LEU A 263 22.33 -6.80 19.36
CA LEU A 263 23.62 -6.20 19.68
C LEU A 263 24.80 -6.65 18.79
N GLN A 264 24.70 -7.81 18.14
CA GLN A 264 25.72 -8.30 17.20
C GLN A 264 25.60 -7.69 15.81
N LEU A 265 24.60 -6.84 15.56
CA LEU A 265 24.41 -6.15 14.29
C LEU A 265 25.30 -4.89 14.19
N PHE A 266 25.76 -4.34 15.32
CA PHE A 266 26.57 -3.11 15.34
C PHE A 266 27.81 -3.19 14.43
N GLU A 267 28.65 -4.21 14.59
CA GLU A 267 29.88 -4.37 13.79
C GLU A 267 29.56 -4.54 12.30
N PHE A 268 28.47 -5.26 11.99
CA PHE A 268 28.00 -5.41 10.62
C PHE A 268 27.56 -4.07 10.00
N LEU A 269 26.81 -3.25 10.75
CA LEU A 269 26.39 -1.93 10.29
C LEU A 269 27.60 -1.00 10.11
N CYS A 270 28.57 -1.04 11.02
CA CYS A 270 29.82 -0.28 10.90
C CYS A 270 30.56 -0.62 9.60
N ASP A 271 30.70 -1.92 9.31
CA ASP A 271 31.29 -2.40 8.07
C ASP A 271 30.52 -1.87 6.84
N ARG A 272 29.18 -1.89 6.85
CA ARG A 272 28.36 -1.32 5.76
C ARG A 272 28.53 0.20 5.62
N VAL A 273 28.60 0.95 6.72
CA VAL A 273 28.86 2.39 6.71
C VAL A 273 30.21 2.71 6.08
N LEU A 274 31.23 1.89 6.32
CA LEU A 274 32.58 2.13 5.85
C LEU A 274 32.83 1.64 4.43
N ASN A 275 32.25 0.49 4.07
CA ASN A 275 32.69 -0.31 2.92
C ASN A 275 31.61 -0.62 1.88
N ASP A 276 30.35 -0.19 2.04
CA ASP A 276 29.36 -0.41 0.97
C ASP A 276 29.81 0.27 -0.33
N PRO A 277 29.79 -0.43 -1.48
CA PRO A 277 30.32 0.09 -2.75
C PRO A 277 29.35 1.02 -3.48
N TYR A 278 28.27 1.50 -2.83
CA TYR A 278 27.27 2.36 -3.46
C TYR A 278 27.90 3.53 -4.22
N GLU A 279 27.59 3.56 -5.52
CA GLU A 279 27.84 4.65 -6.46
C GLU A 279 26.49 5.28 -6.79
N GLN A 280 26.42 6.61 -6.69
CA GLN A 280 25.18 7.35 -6.92
C GLN A 280 24.68 7.14 -8.36
N GLY A 281 23.39 6.85 -8.54
CA GLY A 281 22.79 6.78 -9.86
C GLY A 281 22.95 8.09 -10.64
N THR A 282 23.20 8.03 -11.95
CA THR A 282 23.42 9.23 -12.79
C THR A 282 22.11 9.90 -13.26
N GLY A 283 20.99 9.64 -12.60
CA GLY A 283 19.64 10.06 -13.02
C GLY A 283 19.09 11.28 -12.28
N ALA A 284 18.04 11.91 -12.83
CA ALA A 284 17.35 13.06 -12.23
C ALA A 284 16.73 12.78 -10.84
N PHE A 285 16.61 11.51 -10.45
CA PHE A 285 16.06 11.06 -9.16
C PHE A 285 17.14 10.74 -8.11
N ALA A 286 18.42 10.94 -8.42
CA ALA A 286 19.55 10.69 -7.52
C ALA A 286 19.50 11.46 -6.19
N MET A 287 18.62 12.47 -6.08
CA MET A 287 18.37 13.23 -4.85
C MET A 287 17.42 12.54 -3.86
N PHE A 288 16.74 11.47 -4.28
CA PHE A 288 15.84 10.66 -3.45
C PHE A 288 16.37 9.24 -3.21
N GLU A 289 17.51 8.88 -3.80
CA GLU A 289 18.16 7.59 -3.59
C GLU A 289 18.73 7.51 -2.17
N ASN A 290 18.31 6.49 -1.41
CA ASN A 290 18.80 6.28 -0.06
C ASN A 290 20.15 5.56 -0.09
N ASN A 291 21.25 6.24 0.18
CA ASN A 291 22.55 5.58 0.23
C ASN A 291 22.59 4.48 1.35
N PRO A 292 23.00 3.22 1.06
CA PRO A 292 23.13 2.16 2.07
C PRO A 292 24.01 2.56 3.28
N ARG A 293 25.10 3.31 3.04
CA ARG A 293 25.96 3.86 4.11
C ARG A 293 25.19 4.82 5.00
N GLN A 294 24.32 5.66 4.43
CA GLN A 294 23.48 6.58 5.19
C GLN A 294 22.44 5.83 6.03
N ILE A 295 21.79 4.80 5.47
CA ILE A 295 20.79 4.00 6.21
C ILE A 295 21.46 3.27 7.37
N ALA A 296 22.59 2.61 7.13
CA ALA A 296 23.35 1.92 8.17
C ALA A 296 23.80 2.89 9.28
N LEU A 297 24.27 4.09 8.92
CA LEU A 297 24.64 5.11 9.88
C LEU A 297 23.43 5.61 10.69
N ALA A 298 22.28 5.81 10.05
CA ALA A 298 21.04 6.19 10.73
C ALA A 298 20.58 5.10 11.71
N ALA A 299 20.68 3.83 11.33
CA ALA A 299 20.38 2.69 12.19
C ALA A 299 21.31 2.63 13.40
N ILE A 300 22.61 2.86 13.19
CA ILE A 300 23.59 2.95 14.28
C ILE A 300 23.22 4.06 15.27
N LEU A 301 22.92 5.26 14.77
CA LEU A 301 22.58 6.40 15.63
C LEU A 301 21.29 6.17 16.43
N ARG A 302 20.33 5.45 15.87
CA ARG A 302 19.06 5.15 16.54
C ARG A 302 19.20 4.04 17.58
N ASN A 303 19.85 2.94 17.21
CA ASN A 303 19.83 1.71 17.99
C ASN A 303 21.04 1.59 18.92
N TYR A 304 22.13 2.33 18.66
CA TYR A 304 23.38 2.28 19.43
C TYR A 304 23.93 3.67 19.77
N PRO A 305 23.11 4.61 20.30
CA PRO A 305 23.54 5.99 20.53
C PRO A 305 24.72 6.09 21.52
N ASP A 306 24.73 5.25 22.55
CA ASP A 306 25.73 5.27 23.63
C ASP A 306 26.96 4.40 23.34
N HIS A 307 27.00 3.71 22.19
CA HIS A 307 28.16 2.88 21.87
C HIS A 307 29.40 3.77 21.60
N PRO A 308 30.58 3.47 22.19
CA PRO A 308 31.75 4.37 22.13
C PRO A 308 32.23 4.71 20.71
N GLN A 309 31.95 3.83 19.75
CA GLN A 309 32.33 4.04 18.35
C GLN A 309 31.32 4.85 17.54
N THR A 310 30.06 5.00 18.00
CA THR A 310 28.99 5.67 17.24
C THR A 310 29.36 7.11 16.89
N LEU A 311 29.77 7.90 17.88
CA LEU A 311 30.18 9.29 17.65
C LEU A 311 31.45 9.40 16.80
N LYS A 312 32.39 8.46 16.96
CA LYS A 312 33.63 8.41 16.15
C LYS A 312 33.31 8.14 14.68
N LEU A 313 32.43 7.18 14.41
CA LEU A 313 31.99 6.83 13.06
C LEU A 313 31.23 8.00 12.41
N LEU A 314 30.33 8.66 13.16
CA LEU A 314 29.59 9.82 12.68
C LEU A 314 30.53 10.98 12.28
N ARG A 315 31.54 11.28 13.12
CA ARG A 315 32.57 12.30 12.83
C ARG A 315 33.41 11.95 11.61
N ASP A 316 33.80 10.69 11.49
CA ASP A 316 34.55 10.19 10.33
C ASP A 316 33.72 10.37 9.05
N ARG A 317 32.48 9.86 9.01
CA ARG A 317 31.59 9.98 7.84
C ARG A 317 31.25 11.42 7.48
N ALA A 318 31.18 12.34 8.44
CA ALA A 318 30.96 13.76 8.16
C ALA A 318 32.10 14.42 7.35
N THR A 319 33.34 13.93 7.51
CA THR A 319 34.52 14.48 6.82
C THR A 319 34.92 13.63 5.62
N ASN A 320 34.91 12.32 5.77
CA ASN A 320 35.63 11.37 4.91
C ASN A 320 34.74 10.45 4.08
N ASP A 321 33.41 10.45 4.25
CA ASP A 321 32.57 9.60 3.38
C ASP A 321 32.73 10.03 1.91
N PRO A 322 32.88 9.12 0.94
CA PRO A 322 32.98 9.48 -0.47
C PRO A 322 31.73 10.19 -1.00
N ASP A 323 30.54 9.89 -0.45
CA ASP A 323 29.27 10.45 -0.89
C ASP A 323 28.93 11.76 -0.16
N GLU A 324 28.57 12.79 -0.94
CA GLU A 324 28.27 14.11 -0.39
C GLU A 324 27.00 14.15 0.48
N GLN A 325 25.98 13.37 0.13
CA GLN A 325 24.73 13.30 0.89
C GLN A 325 24.96 12.61 2.24
N VAL A 326 25.78 11.54 2.27
CA VAL A 326 26.20 10.91 3.53
C VAL A 326 26.95 11.91 4.41
N ARG A 327 27.91 12.68 3.85
CA ARG A 327 28.61 13.74 4.58
C ARG A 327 27.64 14.79 5.13
N LYS A 328 26.68 15.26 4.32
CA LYS A 328 25.67 16.25 4.71
C LYS A 328 24.76 15.74 5.83
N PHE A 329 24.26 14.51 5.70
CA PHE A 329 23.48 13.84 6.73
C PHE A 329 24.26 13.76 8.05
N ALA A 330 25.51 13.28 8.00
CA ALA A 330 26.35 13.13 9.17
C ALA A 330 26.63 14.47 9.87
N LYS A 331 26.97 15.53 9.11
CA LYS A 331 27.15 16.89 9.67
C LYS A 331 25.90 17.42 10.34
N LYS A 332 24.72 17.24 9.73
CA LYS A 332 23.43 17.65 10.30
C LYS A 332 23.14 16.92 11.61
N ARG A 333 23.44 15.61 11.68
CA ARG A 333 23.27 14.81 12.90
C ARG A 333 24.24 15.22 14.00
N LEU A 334 25.51 15.50 13.69
CA LEU A 334 26.50 16.02 14.66
C LEU A 334 26.04 17.35 15.27
N ALA A 335 25.62 18.29 14.43
CA ALA A 335 25.15 19.59 14.90
C ALA A 335 23.93 19.51 15.82
N ASN A 336 23.12 18.46 15.71
CA ASN A 336 21.99 18.21 16.61
C ASN A 336 22.40 17.57 17.94
N LEU A 337 23.53 16.88 18.00
CA LEU A 337 24.06 16.26 19.24
C LEU A 337 24.89 17.25 20.07
N GLU A 338 25.37 18.33 19.46
CA GLU A 338 26.16 19.40 20.10
C GLU A 338 25.31 20.58 20.58
N ARG A 339 23.98 20.54 20.36
CA ARG A 339 22.99 21.45 20.92
C ARG A 339 22.38 20.84 22.18
#